data_AF-A0A7Y0WK58-F1
#
_entry.id   AF-A0A7Y0WK58-F1
#
_cell.length_a   1.000
_cell.length_b   1.000
_cell.length_c   1.000
_cell.angle_alpha   90.00
_cell.angle_beta   90.00
_cell.angle_gamma   90.00
#
_symmetry.space_group_name_H-M   'P 1'
#
loop_
_entity.id
_entity.type
_entity.pdbx_description
1 polymer ?
#
loop_
_entity_poly.entity_id
_entity_poly.type
_entity_poly.pdbx_seq_one_letter_code
_entity_poly.pdbx_strand_id
1 'polypeptide(L)'
;MTTFSFRNYYFDQIEATRELLRPIQSNKDTPCALEKSLIREIEVRHENLQAVYVELDELGLGMILQNESGDSWALILPDASEAGRFRYSAFRDIGWMSHYSTDTLDEAVLEAFKSGFTRVAPRDTLDKLSATLEWKKGCERLAHIEAHQRGSLTYSEMLAEFQKIETKHSQPTKLAA
;
A
#
# COMPACT_ATOMS: atom_id res chain seq x y z
N MET A 1 23.91 12.02 -16.96
CA MET A 1 23.04 10.98 -16.38
C MET A 1 21.84 11.71 -15.81
N THR A 2 20.67 11.56 -16.40
CA THR A 2 19.42 12.06 -15.80
C THR A 2 19.21 11.24 -14.51
N THR A 3 19.32 11.88 -13.36
CA THR A 3 18.97 11.28 -12.07
C THR A 3 17.49 10.91 -12.10
N PHE A 4 17.19 9.63 -11.94
CA PHE A 4 15.83 9.13 -11.81
C PHE A 4 15.16 9.81 -10.61
N SER A 5 13.96 10.34 -10.81
CA SER A 5 13.18 11.01 -9.78
C SER A 5 11.88 10.24 -9.55
N PHE A 6 11.71 9.66 -8.36
CA PHE A 6 10.49 8.93 -7.98
C PHE A 6 9.25 9.81 -8.09
N ARG A 7 9.38 11.12 -7.88
CA ARG A 7 8.30 12.09 -8.03
C ARG A 7 7.86 12.28 -9.47
N ASN A 8 8.77 12.13 -10.43
CA ASN A 8 8.49 12.27 -11.86
C ASN A 8 8.19 10.94 -12.54
N TYR A 9 8.04 9.84 -11.79
CA TYR A 9 7.88 8.49 -12.35
C TYR A 9 6.87 8.42 -13.50
N TYR A 10 5.64 8.89 -13.29
CA TYR A 10 4.60 8.86 -14.34
C TYR A 10 4.84 9.88 -15.45
N PHE A 11 5.49 11.01 -15.16
CA PHE A 11 5.89 11.95 -16.21
C PHE A 11 6.89 11.30 -17.17
N ASP A 12 7.88 10.59 -16.62
CA ASP A 12 8.86 9.83 -17.42
C ASP A 12 8.18 8.71 -18.23
N GLN A 13 7.10 8.10 -17.70
CA GLN A 13 6.28 7.12 -18.44
C GLN A 13 5.50 7.75 -19.60
N ILE A 14 5.08 9.00 -19.51
CA ILE A 14 4.44 9.72 -20.64
C ILE A 14 5.45 9.84 -21.79
N GLU A 15 6.66 10.29 -21.50
CA GLU A 15 7.73 10.44 -22.52
C GLU A 15 8.10 9.08 -23.13
N ALA A 16 8.24 8.04 -22.30
CA ALA A 16 8.50 6.69 -22.78
C ALA A 16 7.37 6.15 -23.68
N THR A 17 6.11 6.44 -23.33
CA THR A 17 4.94 6.03 -24.12
C THR A 17 4.93 6.72 -25.48
N ARG A 18 5.24 8.03 -25.53
CA ARG A 18 5.36 8.79 -26.79
C ARG A 18 6.40 8.18 -27.71
N GLU A 19 7.60 7.89 -27.20
CA GLU A 19 8.68 7.30 -27.99
C GLU A 19 8.36 5.89 -28.47
N LEU A 20 7.68 5.07 -27.65
CA LEU A 20 7.28 3.71 -28.01
C LEU A 20 6.27 3.68 -29.17
N LEU A 21 5.33 4.62 -29.21
CA LEU A 21 4.23 4.64 -30.19
C LEU A 21 4.60 5.40 -31.48
N ARG A 22 5.61 6.27 -31.44
CA ARG A 22 6.13 7.03 -32.58
C ARG A 22 6.35 6.22 -33.87
N PRO A 23 6.89 4.98 -33.84
CA PRO A 23 7.12 4.20 -35.06
C PRO A 23 5.84 3.63 -35.70
N ILE A 24 4.75 3.51 -34.93
CA ILE A 24 3.49 2.87 -35.35
C ILE A 24 2.51 3.89 -35.95
N GLN A 25 2.79 5.19 -35.77
CA GLN A 25 1.97 6.27 -36.31
C GLN A 25 2.19 6.44 -37.83
N SER A 26 1.08 6.48 -38.57
CA SER A 26 1.07 6.83 -40.00
C SER A 26 1.55 8.27 -40.25
N ASN A 27 1.30 9.18 -39.30
CA ASN A 27 1.86 10.53 -39.26
C ASN A 27 2.56 10.74 -37.91
N LYS A 28 3.89 10.89 -37.94
CA LYS A 28 4.75 11.04 -36.75
C LYS A 28 4.47 12.31 -35.93
N ASP A 29 3.72 13.25 -36.51
CA ASP A 29 3.38 14.52 -35.87
C ASP A 29 1.95 14.56 -35.32
N THR A 30 1.17 13.48 -35.46
CA THR A 30 -0.22 13.43 -34.96
C THR A 30 -0.46 12.20 -34.08
N PRO A 31 -0.67 12.39 -32.77
CA PRO A 31 -0.97 11.31 -31.85
C PRO A 31 -2.21 10.51 -32.25
N CYS A 32 -2.09 9.18 -32.23
CA CYS A 32 -3.23 8.30 -32.52
C CYS A 32 -4.19 8.22 -31.32
N ALA A 33 -5.39 7.67 -31.53
CA ALA A 33 -6.40 7.57 -30.46
C ALA A 33 -5.91 6.74 -29.25
N LEU A 34 -5.17 5.66 -29.51
CA LEU A 34 -4.59 4.81 -28.46
C LEU A 34 -3.60 5.59 -27.60
N GLU A 35 -2.67 6.31 -28.22
CA GLU A 35 -1.70 7.15 -27.53
C GLU A 35 -2.38 8.21 -26.65
N LYS A 36 -3.36 8.94 -27.20
CA LYS A 36 -4.12 9.93 -26.42
C LYS A 36 -4.78 9.31 -25.20
N SER A 37 -5.37 8.12 -25.34
CA SER A 37 -6.00 7.42 -24.23
C SER A 37 -5.01 6.99 -23.16
N LEU A 38 -3.87 6.40 -23.57
CA LEU A 38 -2.84 5.94 -22.64
C LEU A 38 -2.18 7.11 -21.91
N ILE A 39 -1.78 8.16 -22.63
CA ILE A 39 -1.19 9.36 -22.04
C ILE A 39 -2.17 9.98 -21.05
N ARG A 40 -3.46 10.08 -21.41
CA ARG A 40 -4.46 10.63 -20.49
C ARG A 40 -4.58 9.85 -19.19
N GLU A 41 -4.52 8.51 -19.24
CA GLU A 41 -4.53 7.70 -18.03
C GLU A 41 -3.28 7.93 -17.18
N ILE A 42 -2.10 8.02 -17.81
CA ILE A 42 -0.84 8.27 -17.11
C ILE A 42 -0.82 9.68 -16.50
N GLU A 43 -1.34 10.69 -17.19
CA GLU A 43 -1.49 12.06 -16.68
C GLU A 43 -2.35 12.09 -15.40
N VAL A 44 -3.50 11.43 -15.40
CA VAL A 44 -4.37 11.36 -14.21
C VAL A 44 -3.64 10.67 -13.05
N ARG A 45 -2.90 9.59 -13.31
CA ARG A 45 -2.08 8.93 -12.27
C ARG A 45 -0.96 9.85 -11.77
N HIS A 46 -0.33 10.62 -12.65
CA HIS A 46 0.70 11.58 -12.29
C HIS A 46 0.15 12.68 -11.38
N GLU A 47 -0.98 13.28 -11.75
CA GLU A 47 -1.67 14.31 -10.95
C GLU A 47 -2.02 13.79 -9.56
N ASN A 48 -2.59 12.58 -9.47
CA ASN A 48 -2.91 11.94 -8.19
C ASN A 48 -1.66 11.66 -7.34
N LEU A 49 -0.59 11.18 -7.96
CA LEU A 49 0.68 10.95 -7.26
C LEU A 49 1.30 12.28 -6.77
N GLN A 50 1.23 13.36 -7.56
CA GLN A 50 1.71 14.68 -7.12
C GLN A 50 0.92 15.17 -5.90
N ALA A 51 -0.40 15.00 -5.88
CA ALA A 51 -1.21 15.37 -4.73
C ALA A 51 -0.76 14.61 -3.46
N VAL A 52 -0.45 13.32 -3.59
CA VAL A 52 0.09 12.52 -2.47
C VAL A 52 1.47 13.03 -2.02
N TYR A 53 2.35 13.43 -2.93
CA TYR A 53 3.65 14.00 -2.56
C TYR A 53 3.54 15.36 -1.87
N VAL A 54 2.58 16.21 -2.26
CA VAL A 54 2.29 17.46 -1.54
C VAL A 54 1.92 17.16 -0.09
N GLU A 55 1.05 16.18 0.13
CA GLU A 55 0.65 15.75 1.47
C GLU A 55 1.83 15.12 2.23
N LEU A 56 2.71 14.37 1.56
CA LEU A 56 3.94 13.86 2.15
C LEU A 56 4.84 15.00 2.65
N ASP A 57 4.99 16.06 1.86
CA ASP A 57 5.82 17.22 2.23
C ASP A 57 5.27 17.95 3.46
N GLU A 58 3.95 17.94 3.66
CA GLU A 58 3.29 18.53 4.83
C GLU A 58 3.29 17.58 6.05
N LEU A 59 2.98 16.30 5.86
CA LEU A 59 2.76 15.34 6.93
C LEU A 59 4.05 14.59 7.34
N GLY A 60 4.91 14.31 6.38
CA GLY A 60 6.12 13.52 6.56
C GLY A 60 5.87 12.08 7.00
N LEU A 61 6.78 11.56 7.83
CA LEU A 61 6.68 10.22 8.39
C LEU A 61 5.41 10.05 9.24
N GLY A 62 4.84 8.84 9.19
CA GLY A 62 3.54 8.55 9.80
C GLY A 62 2.35 8.90 8.91
N MET A 63 2.57 9.38 7.69
CA MET A 63 1.51 9.49 6.68
C MET A 63 0.88 8.12 6.43
N ILE A 64 -0.44 8.09 6.37
CA ILE A 64 -1.22 6.89 6.06
C ILE A 64 -1.90 7.11 4.72
N LEU A 65 -1.64 6.22 3.78
CA LEU A 65 -2.39 6.12 2.54
C LEU A 65 -3.47 5.06 2.67
N GLN A 66 -4.54 5.19 1.90
CA GLN A 66 -5.64 4.23 1.79
C GLN A 66 -5.94 3.96 0.33
N ASN A 67 -6.49 2.78 0.06
CA ASN A 67 -7.02 2.46 -1.25
C ASN A 67 -8.36 3.16 -1.52
N GLU A 68 -8.84 3.04 -2.76
CA GLU A 68 -10.10 3.67 -3.17
C GLU A 68 -11.32 3.15 -2.39
N SER A 69 -11.30 1.87 -2.00
CA SER A 69 -12.38 1.25 -1.22
C SER A 69 -12.38 1.67 0.25
N GLY A 70 -11.29 2.24 0.75
CA GLY A 70 -11.14 2.60 2.16
C GLY A 70 -11.12 1.39 3.11
N ASP A 71 -10.72 0.21 2.61
CA ASP A 71 -10.69 -1.05 3.38
C ASP A 71 -9.25 -1.56 3.62
N SER A 72 -8.25 -0.87 3.07
CA SER A 72 -6.85 -1.18 3.27
C SER A 72 -6.00 0.09 3.28
N TRP A 73 -4.91 0.04 4.04
CA TRP A 73 -4.08 1.19 4.37
C TRP A 73 -2.60 0.87 4.25
N ALA A 74 -1.78 1.88 3.97
CA ALA A 74 -0.33 1.81 3.99
C ALA A 74 0.23 2.93 4.88
N LEU A 75 0.92 2.57 5.96
CA LEU A 75 1.64 3.52 6.81
C LEU A 75 3.06 3.70 6.29
N ILE A 76 3.51 4.94 6.13
CA ILE A 76 4.88 5.28 5.74
C ILE A 76 5.73 5.56 6.97
N LEU A 77 6.86 4.86 7.13
CA LEU A 77 7.70 4.95 8.33
C LEU A 77 9.18 4.61 8.03
N PRO A 78 10.11 4.95 8.93
CA PRO A 78 11.46 4.38 8.87
C PRO A 78 11.41 2.86 8.95
N ASP A 79 12.34 2.20 8.29
CA ASP A 79 12.49 0.76 8.42
C ASP A 79 13.01 0.42 9.82
N ALA A 80 12.36 -0.55 10.46
CA ALA A 80 12.70 -0.96 11.82
C ALA A 80 13.85 -1.98 11.87
N SER A 81 14.08 -2.68 10.77
CA SER A 81 15.11 -3.73 10.63
C SER A 81 16.41 -3.17 10.08
N GLU A 82 16.32 -2.16 9.19
CA GLU A 82 17.45 -1.60 8.45
C GLU A 82 17.57 -0.09 8.69
N ALA A 83 18.45 0.30 9.60
CA ALA A 83 18.64 1.70 9.98
C ALA A 83 18.99 2.57 8.76
N GLY A 84 18.29 3.70 8.62
CA GLY A 84 18.48 4.66 7.51
C GLY A 84 17.63 4.38 6.27
N ARG A 85 16.93 3.24 6.22
CA ARG A 85 15.96 2.92 5.17
C ARG A 85 14.54 3.33 5.57
N PHE A 86 13.64 3.32 4.60
CA PHE A 86 12.22 3.62 4.75
C PHE A 86 11.39 2.42 4.33
N ARG A 87 10.15 2.36 4.79
CA ARG A 87 9.20 1.36 4.35
C ARG A 87 7.77 1.90 4.32
N TYR A 88 6.93 1.24 3.54
CA TYR A 88 5.50 1.22 3.85
C TYR A 88 5.11 -0.11 4.48
N SER A 89 4.21 -0.07 5.45
CA SER A 89 3.56 -1.25 6.02
C SER A 89 2.09 -1.25 5.65
N ALA A 90 1.59 -2.32 5.04
CA ALA A 90 0.21 -2.45 4.61
C ALA A 90 -0.65 -3.16 5.65
N PHE A 91 -1.89 -2.69 5.79
CA PHE A 91 -2.87 -3.14 6.79
C PHE A 91 -4.27 -3.27 6.17
N ARG A 92 -5.08 -4.12 6.79
CA ARG A 92 -6.54 -4.22 6.64
C ARG A 92 -7.21 -4.14 8.01
N ASP A 93 -8.53 -4.24 8.04
CA ASP A 93 -9.33 -4.36 9.26
C ASP A 93 -8.87 -5.52 10.18
N ILE A 94 -8.35 -6.58 9.59
CA ILE A 94 -7.75 -7.75 10.27
C ILE A 94 -6.26 -7.56 10.63
N GLY A 95 -5.71 -6.35 10.56
CA GLY A 95 -4.34 -6.07 10.96
C GLY A 95 -3.32 -6.07 9.83
N TRP A 96 -2.07 -6.32 10.19
CA TRP A 96 -0.90 -6.24 9.30
C TRP A 96 -0.93 -7.30 8.19
N MET A 97 -0.57 -6.90 6.97
CA MET A 97 -0.56 -7.78 5.79
C MET A 97 0.85 -7.99 5.22
N SER A 98 1.58 -6.90 5.03
CA SER A 98 2.88 -6.90 4.35
C SER A 98 3.64 -5.60 4.64
N HIS A 99 4.89 -5.55 4.20
CA HIS A 99 5.67 -4.31 4.14
C HIS A 99 6.58 -4.35 2.92
N TYR A 100 7.12 -3.18 2.56
CA TYR A 100 8.12 -3.06 1.51
C TYR A 100 9.14 -2.00 1.92
N SER A 101 10.43 -2.34 1.85
CA SER A 101 11.55 -1.52 2.32
C SER A 101 12.38 -0.98 1.17
N THR A 102 12.80 0.27 1.28
CA THR A 102 13.47 1.05 0.24
C THR A 102 14.44 2.06 0.87
N ASP A 103 15.35 2.59 0.06
CA ASP A 103 16.38 3.53 0.47
C ASP A 103 15.86 4.97 0.62
N THR A 104 14.70 5.29 0.05
CA THR A 104 14.16 6.66 0.08
C THR A 104 12.69 6.73 0.46
N LEU A 105 12.31 7.84 1.10
CA LEU A 105 10.93 8.11 1.47
C LEU A 105 10.02 8.25 0.25
N ASP A 106 10.50 8.92 -0.81
CA ASP A 106 9.73 9.13 -2.03
C ASP A 106 9.44 7.79 -2.73
N GLU A 107 10.41 6.87 -2.78
CA GLU A 107 10.17 5.53 -3.33
C GLU A 107 9.15 4.74 -2.50
N ALA A 108 9.16 4.84 -1.17
CA ALA A 108 8.19 4.15 -0.32
C ALA A 108 6.76 4.59 -0.64
N VAL A 109 6.57 5.88 -0.88
CA VAL A 109 5.28 6.46 -1.28
C VAL A 109 4.90 6.05 -2.69
N LEU A 110 5.84 6.07 -3.65
CA LEU A 110 5.59 5.62 -5.01
C LEU A 110 5.13 4.15 -5.04
N GLU A 111 5.83 3.26 -4.32
CA GLU A 111 5.50 1.84 -4.31
C GLU A 111 4.17 1.55 -3.59
N ALA A 112 3.85 2.30 -2.52
CA ALA A 112 2.52 2.25 -1.90
C ALA A 112 1.43 2.71 -2.89
N PHE A 113 1.65 3.82 -3.60
CA PHE A 113 0.73 4.34 -4.60
C PHE A 113 0.49 3.33 -5.74
N LYS A 114 1.57 2.75 -6.28
CA LYS A 114 1.50 1.68 -7.31
C LYS A 114 0.77 0.44 -6.81
N SER A 115 0.83 0.16 -5.51
CA SER A 115 0.11 -0.94 -4.86
C SER A 115 -1.38 -0.65 -4.61
N GLY A 116 -1.86 0.54 -5.00
CA GLY A 116 -3.28 0.91 -4.94
C GLY A 116 -3.66 1.82 -3.77
N PHE A 117 -2.70 2.24 -2.93
CA PHE A 117 -2.95 3.19 -1.84
C PHE A 117 -2.82 4.63 -2.35
N THR A 118 -3.89 5.16 -2.95
CA THR A 118 -3.86 6.38 -3.78
C THR A 118 -4.35 7.65 -3.07
N ARG A 119 -4.87 7.54 -1.84
CA ARG A 119 -5.44 8.68 -1.09
C ARG A 119 -4.87 8.77 0.31
N VAL A 120 -4.72 9.96 0.85
CA VAL A 120 -4.33 10.13 2.26
C VAL A 120 -5.52 9.83 3.17
N ALA A 121 -5.26 9.06 4.22
CA ALA A 121 -6.22 8.73 5.26
C ALA A 121 -5.99 9.62 6.51
N PRO A 122 -7.01 9.78 7.38
CA PRO A 122 -6.83 10.43 8.67
C PRO A 122 -5.68 9.81 9.49
N ARG A 123 -4.94 10.63 10.23
CA ARG A 123 -3.78 10.16 11.04
C ARG A 123 -4.16 9.17 12.14
N ASP A 124 -5.38 9.27 12.66
CA ASP A 124 -5.89 8.42 13.73
C ASP A 124 -6.52 7.11 13.21
N THR A 125 -6.38 6.83 11.90
CA THR A 125 -6.95 5.63 11.26
C THR A 125 -6.46 4.34 11.92
N LEU A 126 -5.15 4.18 12.12
CA LEU A 126 -4.61 2.96 12.72
C LEU A 126 -4.93 2.86 14.22
N ASP A 127 -5.02 3.99 14.93
CA ASP A 127 -5.46 4.01 16.33
C ASP A 127 -6.88 3.46 16.45
N LYS A 128 -7.79 3.91 15.57
CA LYS A 128 -9.17 3.41 15.50
C LYS A 128 -9.23 1.93 15.13
N LEU A 129 -8.48 1.50 14.11
CA LEU A 129 -8.48 0.12 13.65
C LEU A 129 -7.93 -0.84 14.70
N SER A 130 -6.83 -0.47 15.36
CA SER A 130 -6.19 -1.30 16.39
C SER A 130 -7.06 -1.55 17.62
N ALA A 131 -8.04 -0.68 17.87
CA ALA A 131 -9.02 -0.85 18.94
C ALA A 131 -10.16 -1.83 18.60
N THR A 132 -10.24 -2.31 17.36
CA THR A 132 -11.34 -3.19 16.92
C THR A 132 -11.11 -4.65 17.32
N LEU A 133 -12.21 -5.40 17.45
CA LEU A 133 -12.14 -6.83 17.73
C LEU A 133 -11.55 -7.62 16.55
N GLU A 134 -11.88 -7.24 15.32
CA GLU A 134 -11.36 -7.91 14.12
C GLU A 134 -9.85 -7.74 13.99
N TRP A 135 -9.32 -6.56 14.31
CA TRP A 135 -7.88 -6.35 14.38
C TRP A 135 -7.23 -7.26 15.42
N LYS A 136 -7.80 -7.34 16.63
CA LYS A 136 -7.30 -8.22 17.69
C LYS A 136 -7.29 -9.69 17.26
N LYS A 137 -8.38 -10.17 16.64
CA LYS A 137 -8.45 -11.53 16.07
C LYS A 137 -7.37 -11.74 15.01
N GLY A 138 -7.21 -10.77 14.10
CA GLY A 138 -6.21 -10.80 13.05
C GLY A 138 -4.77 -10.86 13.57
N CYS A 139 -4.43 -10.09 14.59
CA CYS A 139 -3.14 -10.19 15.28
C CYS A 139 -2.89 -11.58 15.88
N GLU A 140 -3.90 -12.21 16.47
CA GLU A 140 -3.79 -13.59 16.97
C GLU A 140 -3.59 -14.60 15.81
N ARG A 141 -4.28 -14.40 14.69
CA ARG A 141 -4.13 -15.24 13.48
C ARG A 141 -2.74 -15.18 12.88
N LEU A 142 -2.08 -14.00 12.93
CA LEU A 142 -0.79 -13.77 12.28
C LEU A 142 0.27 -14.82 12.68
N ALA A 143 0.37 -15.14 13.98
CA ALA A 143 1.31 -16.15 14.46
C ALA A 143 1.07 -17.55 13.84
N HIS A 144 -0.18 -17.90 13.57
CA HIS A 144 -0.53 -19.18 12.93
C HIS A 144 -0.28 -19.15 11.42
N ILE A 145 -0.50 -18.00 10.76
CA ILE A 145 -0.14 -17.79 9.35
C ILE A 145 1.37 -17.97 9.19
N GLU A 146 2.16 -17.31 10.03
CA GLU A 146 3.62 -17.43 10.02
C GLU A 146 4.08 -18.87 10.30
N ALA A 147 3.46 -19.54 11.27
CA ALA A 147 3.73 -20.95 11.59
C ALA A 147 3.42 -21.89 10.41
N HIS A 148 2.36 -21.63 9.66
CA HIS A 148 2.05 -22.36 8.43
C HIS A 148 3.07 -22.09 7.32
N GLN A 149 3.41 -20.82 7.08
CA GLN A 149 4.38 -20.42 6.04
C GLN A 149 5.77 -21.02 6.25
N ARG A 150 6.21 -21.20 7.51
CA ARG A 150 7.45 -21.89 7.86
C ARG A 150 7.33 -23.41 7.96
N GLY A 151 6.20 -23.99 7.57
CA GLY A 151 5.95 -25.44 7.53
C GLY A 151 5.76 -26.11 8.90
N SER A 152 5.56 -25.33 9.98
CA SER A 152 5.32 -25.88 11.33
C SER A 152 3.85 -26.21 11.60
N LEU A 153 2.93 -25.74 10.74
CA LEU A 153 1.51 -26.12 10.73
C LEU A 153 1.08 -26.48 9.32
N THR A 154 0.22 -27.49 9.19
CA THR A 154 -0.56 -27.71 7.97
C THR A 154 -1.64 -26.63 7.82
N TYR A 155 -2.14 -26.47 6.60
CA TYR A 155 -3.24 -25.54 6.33
C TYR A 155 -4.50 -25.88 7.16
N SER A 156 -4.82 -27.17 7.31
CA SER A 156 -5.96 -27.63 8.12
C SER A 156 -5.81 -27.30 9.61
N GLU A 157 -4.60 -27.45 10.16
CA GLU A 157 -4.35 -27.11 11.57
C GLU A 157 -4.44 -25.59 11.79
N MET A 158 -3.91 -24.78 10.87
CA MET A 158 -4.05 -23.32 10.91
C MET A 158 -5.52 -22.89 10.92
N LEU A 159 -6.37 -23.48 10.07
CA LEU A 159 -7.80 -23.17 10.05
C LEU A 159 -8.50 -23.58 11.35
N ALA A 160 -8.11 -24.69 11.97
CA ALA A 160 -8.64 -25.09 13.27
C ALA A 160 -8.30 -24.07 14.37
N GLU A 161 -7.08 -23.52 14.36
CA GLU A 161 -6.69 -22.45 15.28
C GLU A 161 -7.50 -21.16 15.04
N PHE A 162 -7.77 -20.79 13.79
CA PHE A 162 -8.63 -19.64 13.48
C PHE A 162 -10.04 -19.80 14.06
N GLN A 163 -10.60 -21.01 14.03
CA GLN A 163 -11.92 -21.29 14.60
C GLN A 163 -11.92 -21.20 16.13
N LYS A 164 -10.82 -21.58 16.79
CA LYS A 164 -10.65 -21.38 18.24
C LYS A 164 -10.59 -19.89 18.60
N ILE A 165 -9.90 -19.07 17.81
CA ILE A 165 -9.87 -17.62 17.97
C ILE A 165 -11.28 -17.03 17.83
N GLU A 166 -12.02 -17.43 16.80
CA GLU A 166 -13.42 -16.99 16.63
C GLU A 166 -14.30 -17.36 17.82
N THR A 167 -14.18 -18.59 18.32
CA THR A 167 -14.95 -19.06 19.47
C THR A 167 -14.60 -18.28 20.74
N LYS A 168 -13.30 -18.03 20.96
CA LYS A 168 -12.77 -17.26 22.11
C LYS A 168 -13.37 -15.85 22.17
N HIS A 169 -13.46 -15.18 21.02
CA HIS A 169 -13.96 -13.80 20.94
C HIS A 169 -15.47 -13.69 20.72
N SER A 170 -16.16 -14.82 20.45
CA SER A 170 -17.62 -14.89 20.38
C SER A 170 -18.30 -15.04 21.74
N GLN A 171 -17.57 -15.45 22.79
CA GLN A 171 -18.14 -15.53 24.13
C GLN A 171 -18.27 -14.12 24.73
N PRO A 172 -19.44 -13.76 25.31
CA PRO A 172 -19.59 -12.48 25.98
C PRO A 172 -18.55 -12.39 27.10
N THR A 173 -17.74 -11.33 27.08
CA THR A 173 -16.82 -11.02 28.16
C THR A 173 -17.65 -10.95 29.43
N LYS A 174 -17.51 -11.93 30.33
CA LYS A 174 -18.14 -11.86 31.65
C LYS A 174 -17.57 -10.62 32.33
N LEU A 175 -18.36 -9.54 32.38
CA LEU A 175 -18.08 -8.45 33.32
C LEU A 175 -18.09 -9.10 34.71
N ALA A 176 -16.91 -9.15 35.34
CA ALA A 176 -16.83 -9.39 36.76
C ALA A 176 -17.54 -8.21 37.45
N ALA A 177 -18.60 -8.55 38.19
CA ALA A 177 -19.34 -7.63 39.05
C ALA A 177 -18.50 -7.22 40.27
#